data_AF-A0A3D8I3H7-F1
#
_entry.id   AF-A0A3D8I3H7-F1
#
_cell.length_a   1.000
_cell.length_b   1.000
_cell.length_c   1.000
_cell.angle_alpha   90.00
_cell.angle_beta   90.00
_cell.angle_gamma   90.00
#
_symmetry.space_group_name_H-M   'P 1'
#
loop_
_entity.id
_entity.type
_entity.pdbx_description
1 polymer ?
#
loop_
_entity_poly.entity_id
_entity_poly.type
_entity_poly.pdbx_seq_one_letter_code
_entity_poly.pdbx_strand_id
1 'polypeptide(L)'
;KYIVGTEGIEFAPGAKQRITKGRFLVQRASSSVRSLLMLNYYILHKAQKGDILMIDEPELNLHPKNQILVARLLTLLVNAGIKVFITTHSDYIVRELSNCIMLKNLTDEQIKKFAKQGYSKEYGLESKKVKAYLAENIGGKNTLRGVKITQEQGIFMETFDEPIDSQNENQGLIFEESMRSRKDSNDK
;
A
#
# COMPACT_ATOMS: atom_id res chain seq x y z
N LYS A 1 2.89 24.02 -6.76
CA LYS A 1 4.23 24.29 -7.30
C LYS A 1 5.23 24.16 -6.17
N TYR A 2 6.31 23.40 -6.38
CA TYR A 2 7.39 23.25 -5.41
C TYR A 2 8.49 24.27 -5.71
N ILE A 3 9.05 24.89 -4.68
CA ILE A 3 10.16 25.84 -4.81
C ILE A 3 11.30 25.32 -3.94
N VAL A 4 12.49 25.17 -4.52
CA VAL A 4 13.70 24.79 -3.77
C VAL A 4 14.42 26.08 -3.41
N GLY A 5 14.50 26.39 -2.12
CA GLY A 5 15.21 27.54 -1.56
C GLY A 5 16.42 27.13 -0.74
N THR A 6 17.15 28.11 -0.22
CA THR A 6 18.35 27.92 0.62
C THR A 6 18.06 27.26 1.97
N GLU A 7 16.81 27.33 2.47
CA GLU A 7 16.37 26.71 3.73
C GLU A 7 15.63 25.37 3.54
N GLY A 8 15.47 24.90 2.28
CA GLY A 8 14.82 23.63 1.96
C GLY A 8 13.70 23.75 0.91
N ILE A 9 12.81 22.75 0.88
CA ILE A 9 11.71 22.65 -0.08
C ILE A 9 10.47 23.33 0.49
N GLU A 10 9.88 24.25 -0.28
CA GLU A 10 8.62 24.94 0.04
C GLU A 10 7.48 24.44 -0.86
N PHE A 11 6.31 24.18 -0.29
CA PHE A 11 5.09 23.84 -1.04
C PHE A 11 4.21 25.08 -1.26
N ALA A 12 3.92 25.40 -2.52
CA ALA A 12 2.95 26.43 -2.90
C ALA A 12 1.70 25.77 -3.51
N PRO A 13 0.54 25.74 -2.81
CA PRO A 13 -0.70 25.21 -3.37
C PRO A 13 -1.18 26.10 -4.51
N GLY A 14 -1.31 25.52 -5.71
CA GLY A 14 -1.78 26.22 -6.90
C GLY A 14 -3.29 26.21 -6.98
N ALA A 15 -3.99 27.02 -6.18
CA ALA A 15 -5.41 27.23 -6.31
C ALA A 15 -5.70 28.69 -6.67
N LYS A 16 -6.59 28.92 -7.64
CA LYS A 16 -7.17 30.24 -7.99
C LYS A 16 -7.93 30.93 -6.86
N GLN A 17 -7.90 30.39 -5.63
CA GLN A 17 -8.29 31.12 -4.43
C GLN A 17 -7.05 31.74 -3.81
N ARG A 18 -7.12 33.07 -3.69
CA ARG A 18 -6.13 33.96 -3.12
C ARG A 18 -5.87 33.59 -1.66
N ILE A 19 -5.06 32.55 -1.41
CA ILE A 19 -4.45 32.30 -0.10
C ILE A 19 -3.29 33.28 0.04
N THR A 20 -3.66 34.50 0.41
CA THR A 20 -2.77 35.57 0.84
C THR A 20 -2.24 35.23 2.24
N LYS A 21 -1.22 34.36 2.33
CA LYS A 21 -0.19 34.26 3.39
C LYS A 21 0.21 32.81 3.67
N GLY A 22 1.50 32.53 3.46
CA GLY A 22 2.21 31.41 4.07
C GLY A 22 2.78 30.42 3.05
N ARG A 23 4.07 30.56 2.73
CA ARG A 23 4.88 29.40 2.34
C ARG A 23 5.09 28.59 3.62
N PHE A 24 4.78 27.30 3.58
CA PHE A 24 4.99 26.43 4.73
C PHE A 24 6.28 25.63 4.51
N LEU A 25 7.18 25.71 5.49
CA LEU A 25 8.30 24.78 5.56
C LEU A 25 7.75 23.36 5.66
N VAL A 26 8.24 22.48 4.79
CA VAL A 26 7.94 21.04 4.78
C VAL A 26 8.19 20.40 6.14
N GLN A 27 9.13 20.93 6.93
CA GLN A 27 9.43 20.48 8.29
C GLN A 27 8.23 20.56 9.25
N ARG A 28 7.26 21.46 9.00
CA ARG A 28 6.03 21.60 9.80
C ARG A 28 4.91 20.65 9.37
N ALA A 29 5.09 19.89 8.30
CA ALA A 29 4.11 18.92 7.83
C ALA A 29 4.21 17.60 8.61
N SER A 30 3.11 16.85 8.66
CA SER A 30 3.10 15.51 9.26
C SER A 30 4.10 14.58 8.55
N SER A 31 4.59 13.56 9.26
CA SER A 31 5.55 12.58 8.72
C SER A 31 5.04 11.93 7.42
N SER A 32 3.75 11.61 7.35
CA SER A 32 3.10 11.05 6.15
C SER A 32 3.16 12.01 4.97
N VAL A 33 2.90 13.30 5.18
CA VAL A 33 2.99 14.32 4.12
C VAL A 33 4.42 14.49 3.65
N ARG A 34 5.39 14.48 4.57
CA ARG A 34 6.82 14.56 4.21
C ARG A 34 7.29 13.36 3.39
N SER A 35 6.80 12.16 3.70
CA SER A 35 7.15 10.94 2.97
C SER A 35 6.53 10.93 1.57
N LEU A 36 5.24 11.26 1.46
CA LEU A 36 4.53 11.34 0.17
C LEU A 36 4.99 12.52 -0.69
N LEU A 37 5.56 13.57 -0.10
CA LEU A 37 6.07 14.73 -0.82
C LEU A 37 7.16 14.35 -1.83
N MET A 38 8.13 13.52 -1.41
CA MET A 38 9.22 13.10 -2.29
C MET A 38 8.69 12.25 -3.45
N LEU A 39 7.79 11.32 -3.15
CA LEU A 39 7.12 10.52 -4.16
C LEU A 39 6.33 11.39 -5.15
N ASN A 40 5.56 12.36 -4.65
CA ASN A 40 4.79 13.27 -5.48
C ASN A 40 5.67 14.16 -6.36
N TYR A 41 6.77 14.69 -5.82
CA TYR A 41 7.73 15.47 -6.60
C TYR A 41 8.35 14.62 -7.71
N TYR A 42 8.79 13.40 -7.39
CA TYR A 42 9.34 12.47 -8.37
C TYR A 42 8.33 12.22 -9.50
N ILE A 43 7.10 11.82 -9.17
CA ILE A 43 6.06 11.50 -10.15
C ILE A 43 5.76 12.69 -11.08
N LEU A 44 5.63 13.88 -10.52
CA LEU A 44 5.18 15.06 -11.29
C LEU A 44 6.29 15.76 -12.07
N HIS A 45 7.56 15.55 -11.72
CA HIS A 45 8.66 16.37 -12.25
C HIS A 45 9.89 15.60 -12.73
N LYS A 46 10.05 14.33 -12.35
CA LYS A 46 11.28 13.56 -12.62
C LYS A 46 11.04 12.21 -13.27
N ALA A 47 9.90 11.58 -13.02
CA ALA A 47 9.64 10.22 -13.45
C ALA A 47 9.68 10.08 -14.98
N GLN A 48 10.51 9.14 -15.44
CA GLN A 48 10.65 8.78 -16.85
C GLN A 48 10.49 7.27 -17.02
N LYS A 49 10.07 6.86 -18.22
CA LYS A 49 9.95 5.44 -18.57
C LYS A 49 11.33 4.78 -18.52
N GLY A 50 11.45 3.65 -17.84
CA GLY A 50 12.71 2.94 -17.64
C GLY A 50 13.41 3.22 -16.31
N ASP A 51 12.96 4.24 -15.57
CA ASP A 51 13.48 4.56 -14.23
C ASP A 51 13.26 3.41 -13.25
N ILE A 52 14.10 3.37 -12.21
CA ILE A 52 13.93 2.48 -11.06
C ILE A 52 13.56 3.33 -9.84
N LEU A 53 12.38 3.09 -9.29
CA LEU A 53 11.90 3.68 -8.05
C LEU A 53 12.04 2.65 -6.93
N MET A 54 12.87 2.98 -5.94
CA MET A 54 13.03 2.17 -4.72
C MET A 54 12.35 2.89 -3.55
N ILE A 55 11.50 2.18 -2.81
CA ILE A 55 10.83 2.73 -1.63
C ILE A 55 10.94 1.73 -0.48
N ASP A 56 11.48 2.18 0.65
CA ASP A 56 11.50 1.41 1.88
C ASP A 56 10.23 1.70 2.68
N GLU A 57 9.52 0.64 3.10
CA GLU A 57 8.29 0.69 3.90
C GLU A 57 7.31 1.81 3.47
N PRO A 58 6.74 1.75 2.24
CA PRO A 58 5.83 2.77 1.72
C PRO A 58 4.57 2.99 2.58
N GLU A 59 4.24 2.06 3.47
CA GLU A 59 3.16 2.12 4.45
C GLU A 59 3.46 2.95 5.70
N LEU A 60 4.72 3.30 5.95
CA LEU A 60 5.13 3.92 7.21
C LEU A 60 4.37 5.24 7.44
N ASN A 61 3.74 5.37 8.61
CA ASN A 61 2.85 6.49 8.96
C ASN A 61 1.58 6.63 8.09
N LEU A 62 1.15 5.60 7.34
CA LEU A 62 -0.08 5.63 6.56
C LEU A 62 -1.20 4.81 7.19
N HIS A 63 -2.40 5.38 7.22
CA HIS A 63 -3.61 4.64 7.53
C HIS A 63 -3.85 3.53 6.47
N PRO A 64 -4.41 2.36 6.84
CA PRO A 64 -4.66 1.25 5.90
C PRO A 64 -5.29 1.64 4.57
N LYS A 65 -6.33 2.49 4.60
CA LYS A 65 -6.96 3.04 3.38
C LYS A 65 -5.97 3.73 2.43
N ASN A 66 -4.97 4.43 2.95
CA ASN A 66 -3.97 5.09 2.13
C ASN A 66 -2.91 4.11 1.62
N GLN A 67 -2.62 3.03 2.36
CA GLN A 67 -1.72 1.97 1.90
C GLN A 67 -2.29 1.27 0.64
N ILE A 68 -3.61 1.03 0.62
CA ILE A 68 -4.33 0.54 -0.57
C ILE A 68 -4.15 1.50 -1.76
N LEU A 69 -4.30 2.81 -1.54
CA LEU A 69 -4.11 3.80 -2.60
C LEU A 69 -2.67 3.87 -3.10
N VAL A 70 -1.68 3.70 -2.20
CA VAL A 70 -0.27 3.62 -2.56
C VAL A 70 -0.01 2.38 -3.41
N ALA A 71 -0.56 1.21 -3.07
CA ALA A 71 -0.43 0.00 -3.89
C ALA A 71 -1.00 0.21 -5.31
N ARG A 72 -2.17 0.83 -5.44
CA ARG A 72 -2.74 1.21 -6.75
C ARG A 72 -1.84 2.17 -7.52
N LEU A 73 -1.28 3.17 -6.84
CA LEU A 73 -0.33 4.12 -7.44
C LEU A 73 0.91 3.40 -7.97
N LEU A 74 1.49 2.48 -7.19
CA LEU A 74 2.64 1.67 -7.61
C LEU A 74 2.30 0.86 -8.87
N THR A 75 1.11 0.26 -8.94
CA THR A 75 0.64 -0.43 -10.14
C THR A 75 0.60 0.50 -11.36
N LEU A 76 0.09 1.73 -11.21
CA LEU A 76 0.08 2.71 -12.29
C LEU A 76 1.50 3.06 -12.76
N LEU A 77 2.46 3.22 -11.83
CA LEU A 77 3.86 3.50 -12.16
C LEU A 77 4.50 2.34 -12.95
N VAL A 78 4.24 1.09 -12.52
CA VAL A 78 4.70 -0.10 -13.25
C VAL A 78 4.10 -0.16 -14.65
N ASN A 79 2.81 0.14 -14.79
CA ASN A 79 2.15 0.19 -16.09
C ASN A 79 2.65 1.33 -16.98
N ALA A 80 3.10 2.44 -16.40
CA ALA A 80 3.79 3.52 -17.11
C ALA A 80 5.24 3.15 -17.54
N GLY A 81 5.74 2.00 -17.11
CA GLY A 81 7.07 1.48 -17.46
C GLY A 81 8.19 1.90 -16.51
N ILE A 82 7.85 2.31 -15.28
CA ILE A 82 8.80 2.51 -14.19
C ILE A 82 8.99 1.17 -13.48
N LYS A 83 10.22 0.79 -13.21
CA LYS A 83 10.53 -0.39 -12.40
C LYS A 83 10.41 0.01 -10.93
N VAL A 84 9.59 -0.72 -10.17
CA VAL A 84 9.36 -0.43 -8.76
C VAL A 84 9.96 -1.54 -7.92
N PHE A 85 10.73 -1.17 -6.90
CA PHE A 85 11.24 -2.07 -5.87
C PHE A 85 10.80 -1.54 -4.50
N ILE A 86 10.11 -2.37 -3.73
CA ILE A 86 9.67 -2.01 -2.39
C ILE A 86 10.01 -3.10 -1.39
N THR A 87 10.26 -2.69 -0.16
CA THR A 87 10.17 -3.52 1.05
C THR A 87 8.86 -3.16 1.74
N THR A 88 8.17 -4.13 2.32
CA THR A 88 6.91 -3.85 3.02
C THR A 88 6.61 -4.96 4.02
N HIS A 89 6.02 -4.55 5.13
CA HIS A 89 5.37 -5.38 6.14
C HIS A 89 3.83 -5.25 6.05
N SER A 90 3.31 -4.51 5.06
CA SER A 90 1.88 -4.25 4.92
C SER A 90 1.14 -5.32 4.12
N ASP A 91 0.26 -6.04 4.82
CA ASP A 91 -0.74 -6.90 4.20
C ASP A 91 -1.65 -6.14 3.24
N TYR A 92 -2.00 -4.88 3.57
CA TYR A 92 -2.87 -4.07 2.71
C TYR A 92 -2.23 -3.80 1.35
N ILE A 93 -0.92 -3.57 1.32
CA ILE A 93 -0.19 -3.35 0.06
C ILE A 93 -0.13 -4.65 -0.73
N VAL A 94 0.29 -5.75 -0.10
CA VAL A 94 0.42 -7.05 -0.77
C VAL A 94 -0.94 -7.51 -1.33
N ARG A 95 -1.99 -7.49 -0.51
CA ARG A 95 -3.35 -7.90 -0.93
C ARG A 95 -3.87 -7.03 -2.07
N GLU A 96 -3.62 -5.72 -2.03
CA GLU A 96 -4.07 -4.84 -3.10
C GLU A 96 -3.27 -5.04 -4.40
N LEU A 97 -1.97 -5.34 -4.33
CA LEU A 97 -1.19 -5.75 -5.50
C LEU A 97 -1.72 -7.07 -6.07
N SER A 98 -2.08 -8.04 -5.22
CA SER A 98 -2.76 -9.28 -5.64
C SER A 98 -4.09 -8.99 -6.35
N ASN A 99 -4.91 -8.09 -5.80
CA ASN A 99 -6.15 -7.65 -6.44
C ASN A 99 -5.89 -7.04 -7.83
N CYS A 100 -4.87 -6.18 -7.95
CA CYS A 100 -4.46 -5.58 -9.23
C CYS A 100 -4.03 -6.65 -10.24
N ILE A 101 -3.31 -7.69 -9.80
CA ILE A 101 -2.92 -8.82 -10.64
C ILE A 101 -4.18 -9.55 -11.13
N MET A 102 -5.06 -9.96 -10.22
CA MET A 102 -6.28 -10.67 -10.58
C MET A 102 -7.20 -9.85 -11.49
N LEU A 103 -7.25 -8.53 -11.30
CA LEU A 103 -8.05 -7.60 -12.12
C LEU A 103 -7.67 -7.65 -13.61
N LYS A 104 -6.40 -7.89 -13.94
CA LYS A 104 -5.93 -7.96 -15.32
C LYS A 104 -6.47 -9.17 -16.09
N ASN A 105 -6.96 -10.20 -15.40
CA ASN A 105 -7.62 -11.36 -16.01
C ASN A 105 -9.09 -11.09 -16.38
N LEU A 106 -9.66 -9.97 -15.93
CA LEU A 106 -11.06 -9.64 -16.15
C LEU A 106 -11.24 -8.85 -17.45
N THR A 107 -12.39 -9.03 -18.08
CA THR A 107 -12.83 -8.20 -19.21
C THR A 107 -13.26 -6.81 -18.75
N ASP A 108 -13.24 -5.82 -19.65
CA ASP A 108 -13.66 -4.45 -19.37
C ASP A 108 -15.09 -4.37 -18.79
N GLU A 109 -16.00 -5.23 -19.23
CA GLU A 109 -17.37 -5.30 -18.69
C GLU A 109 -17.42 -5.83 -17.26
N GLN A 110 -16.60 -6.83 -16.94
CA GLN A 110 -16.49 -7.35 -15.57
C GLN A 110 -15.87 -6.30 -14.64
N ILE A 111 -14.85 -5.57 -15.11
CA ILE A 111 -14.20 -4.51 -14.33
C ILE A 111 -15.18 -3.39 -13.95
N LYS A 112 -16.12 -3.04 -14.84
CA LYS A 112 -17.17 -2.04 -14.54
C LYS A 112 -18.02 -2.38 -13.31
N LYS A 113 -18.17 -3.67 -12.98
CA LYS A 113 -18.88 -4.10 -11.76
C LYS A 113 -18.18 -3.65 -10.48
N PHE A 114 -16.86 -3.42 -10.54
CA PHE A 114 -16.03 -3.00 -9.42
C PHE A 114 -15.77 -1.48 -9.37
N ALA A 115 -16.45 -0.70 -10.22
CA ALA A 115 -16.28 0.74 -10.28
C ALA A 115 -16.63 1.44 -8.94
N LYS A 116 -17.61 0.91 -8.19
CA LYS A 116 -17.98 1.44 -6.85
C LYS A 116 -16.87 1.28 -5.82
N GLN A 117 -16.03 0.26 -5.97
CA GLN A 117 -14.85 -0.02 -5.15
C GLN A 117 -13.60 0.75 -5.66
N GLY A 118 -13.79 1.58 -6.69
CA GLY A 118 -12.75 2.43 -7.26
C GLY A 118 -11.76 1.69 -8.16
N TYR A 119 -12.12 0.52 -8.69
CA TYR A 119 -11.29 -0.19 -9.68
C TYR A 119 -11.58 0.28 -11.11
N SER A 120 -10.53 0.32 -11.91
CA SER A 120 -10.54 0.63 -13.33
C SER A 120 -9.54 -0.29 -14.04
N LYS A 121 -9.63 -0.39 -15.36
CA LYS A 121 -8.72 -1.22 -16.17
C LYS A 121 -7.24 -0.85 -16.02
N GLU A 122 -6.96 0.39 -15.61
CA GLU A 122 -5.60 0.93 -15.45
C GLU A 122 -4.85 0.28 -14.29
N TYR A 123 -5.58 -0.24 -13.29
CA TYR A 123 -5.01 -0.97 -12.17
C TYR A 123 -4.75 -2.45 -12.49
N GLY A 124 -5.00 -2.91 -13.72
CA GLY A 124 -4.65 -4.28 -14.10
C GLY A 124 -3.14 -4.47 -14.15
N LEU A 125 -2.61 -5.42 -13.39
CA LEU A 125 -1.19 -5.75 -13.33
C LEU A 125 -0.91 -7.15 -13.91
N GLU A 126 0.09 -7.27 -14.78
CA GLU A 126 0.51 -8.58 -15.29
C GLU A 126 1.38 -9.29 -14.26
N SER A 127 1.01 -10.53 -13.90
CA SER A 127 1.76 -11.36 -12.94
C SER A 127 3.25 -11.49 -13.31
N LYS A 128 3.57 -11.59 -14.61
CA LYS A 128 4.94 -11.69 -15.13
C LYS A 128 5.82 -10.46 -14.83
N LYS A 129 5.21 -9.31 -14.55
CA LYS A 129 5.92 -8.07 -14.19
C LYS A 129 6.22 -7.97 -12.71
N VAL A 130 5.73 -8.90 -11.90
CA VAL A 130 5.85 -8.88 -10.44
C VAL A 130 6.73 -10.03 -9.99
N LYS A 131 7.63 -9.73 -9.06
CA LYS A 131 8.37 -10.73 -8.29
C LYS A 131 8.24 -10.35 -6.82
N ALA A 132 7.99 -11.34 -5.97
CA ALA A 132 7.84 -11.14 -4.55
C ALA A 132 8.73 -12.15 -3.82
N TYR A 133 9.32 -11.69 -2.73
CA TYR A 133 10.26 -12.47 -1.93
C TYR A 133 9.91 -12.27 -0.45
N LEU A 134 9.92 -13.36 0.30
CA LEU A 134 9.80 -13.34 1.74
C LEU A 134 11.21 -13.38 2.35
N ALA A 135 11.47 -12.45 3.27
CA ALA A 135 12.69 -12.46 4.06
C ALA A 135 12.53 -13.36 5.28
N GLU A 136 13.42 -14.34 5.43
CA GLU A 136 13.39 -15.31 6.52
C GLU A 136 14.79 -15.47 7.13
N ASN A 137 14.84 -15.75 8.43
CA ASN A 137 16.08 -16.12 9.10
C ASN A 137 16.11 -17.64 9.32
N ILE A 138 16.96 -18.33 8.58
CA ILE A 138 17.15 -19.79 8.71
C ILE A 138 18.53 -20.01 9.34
N GLY A 139 18.54 -20.48 10.59
CA GLY A 139 19.77 -20.82 11.32
C GLY A 139 20.73 -19.64 11.49
N GLY A 140 20.22 -18.44 11.75
CA GLY A 140 21.02 -17.22 11.92
C GLY A 140 21.38 -16.49 10.62
N LYS A 141 21.04 -17.05 9.45
CA LYS A 141 21.29 -16.43 8.13
C LYS A 141 20.00 -15.86 7.55
N ASN A 142 20.05 -14.60 7.12
CA ASN A 142 18.96 -13.96 6.40
C ASN A 142 18.94 -14.46 4.95
N THR A 143 17.82 -15.05 4.54
CA THR A 143 17.59 -15.62 3.21
C THR A 143 16.30 -15.06 2.61
N LEU A 144 16.23 -15.01 1.27
CA LEU A 144 15.04 -14.58 0.54
C LEU A 144 14.40 -15.80 -0.15
N ARG A 145 13.17 -16.13 0.22
CA ARG A 145 12.37 -17.17 -0.41
C ARG A 145 11.45 -16.55 -1.45
N GLY A 146 11.52 -17.02 -2.69
CA GLY A 146 10.62 -16.58 -3.76
C GLY A 146 9.18 -17.00 -3.49
N VAL A 147 8.25 -16.07 -3.65
CA VAL A 147 6.81 -16.30 -3.46
C VAL A 147 6.16 -16.65 -4.79
N LYS A 148 5.21 -17.58 -4.78
CA LYS A 148 4.45 -17.96 -5.97
C LYS A 148 3.49 -16.83 -6.35
N ILE A 149 3.51 -16.43 -7.62
CA ILE A 149 2.60 -15.41 -8.17
C ILE A 149 1.92 -15.99 -9.40
N THR A 150 0.60 -15.91 -9.46
CA THR A 150 -0.21 -16.35 -10.60
C THR A 150 -1.19 -15.27 -11.02
N GLN A 151 -1.67 -15.32 -12.26
CA GLN A 151 -2.64 -14.33 -12.74
C GLN A 151 -4.02 -14.52 -12.08
N GLU A 152 -4.32 -15.76 -11.66
CA GLU A 152 -5.60 -16.18 -11.11
C GLU A 152 -5.73 -15.91 -9.61
N GLN A 153 -4.64 -16.08 -8.85
CA GLN A 153 -4.65 -15.97 -7.38
C GLN A 153 -3.81 -14.79 -6.85
N GLY A 154 -3.11 -14.05 -7.71
CA GLY A 154 -2.23 -12.97 -7.28
C GLY A 154 -0.96 -13.48 -6.59
N ILE A 155 -0.52 -12.76 -5.55
CA ILE A 155 0.65 -13.11 -4.73
C ILE A 155 0.21 -14.02 -3.58
N PHE A 156 0.77 -15.23 -3.51
CA PHE A 156 0.43 -16.22 -2.49
C PHE A 156 1.35 -16.09 -1.26
N MET A 157 0.99 -15.27 -0.28
CA MET A 157 1.76 -15.13 0.96
C MET A 157 1.15 -15.95 2.09
N GLU A 158 1.80 -17.04 2.47
CA GLU A 158 1.38 -17.92 3.58
C GLU A 158 1.65 -17.30 4.96
N THR A 159 2.64 -16.41 5.08
CA THR A 159 3.21 -15.98 6.36
C THR A 159 2.33 -15.06 7.21
N PHE A 160 1.31 -14.43 6.63
CA PHE A 160 0.51 -13.43 7.34
C PHE A 160 -0.88 -13.93 7.76
N ASP A 161 -1.35 -15.03 7.17
CA ASP A 161 -2.67 -15.56 7.51
C ASP A 161 -2.64 -16.24 8.89
N GLU A 162 -1.57 -16.96 9.24
CA GLU A 162 -1.46 -17.68 10.53
C GLU A 162 -1.57 -16.78 11.77
N PRO A 163 -0.84 -15.64 11.89
CA PRO A 163 -1.00 -14.75 13.04
C PRO A 163 -2.39 -14.10 13.12
N ILE A 164 -2.97 -13.76 11.97
CA ILE A 164 -4.30 -13.13 11.89
C ILE A 164 -5.37 -14.12 12.31
N ASP A 165 -5.32 -15.34 11.78
CA ASP A 165 -6.27 -16.40 12.12
C ASP A 165 -6.17 -16.77 13.60
N SER A 166 -4.96 -16.86 14.14
CA SER A 166 -4.74 -17.07 15.57
C SER A 166 -5.33 -15.94 16.43
N GLN A 167 -5.14 -14.67 16.04
CA GLN A 167 -5.73 -13.55 16.78
C GLN A 167 -7.27 -13.56 16.73
N ASN A 168 -7.85 -13.86 15.55
CA ASN A 168 -9.29 -13.94 15.38
C ASN A 168 -9.90 -15.07 16.23
N GLU A 169 -9.27 -16.24 16.25
CA GLU A 169 -9.68 -17.37 17.09
C GLU A 169 -9.63 -17.01 18.57
N ASN A 170 -8.50 -16.47 19.02
CA ASN A 170 -8.33 -16.03 20.41
C ASN A 170 -9.39 -15.00 20.83
N GLN A 171 -9.68 -14.02 19.96
CA GLN A 171 -10.70 -13.01 20.24
C GLN A 171 -12.10 -13.63 20.35
N GLY A 172 -12.41 -14.61 19.49
CA GLY A 172 -13.66 -15.37 19.56
C GLY A 172 -13.82 -16.09 20.91
N LEU A 173 -12.79 -16.83 21.33
CA LEU A 173 -12.79 -17.55 22.60
C LEU A 173 -12.94 -16.60 23.81
N ILE A 174 -12.21 -15.48 23.82
CA ILE A 174 -12.30 -14.47 24.89
C ILE A 174 -13.70 -13.85 24.95
N PHE A 175 -14.30 -13.57 23.79
CA PHE A 175 -15.64 -12.99 23.71
C PHE A 175 -16.71 -13.95 24.23
N GLU A 176 -16.64 -15.23 23.84
CA GLU A 176 -17.57 -16.26 24.33
C GLU A 176 -17.52 -16.38 25.86
N GLU A 177 -16.32 -16.43 26.44
CA GLU A 177 -16.16 -16.54 27.89
C GLU A 177 -16.64 -15.27 28.62
N SER A 178 -16.41 -14.09 28.05
CA SER A 178 -16.93 -12.82 28.57
C SER A 178 -18.47 -12.79 28.60
N MET A 179 -19.12 -13.40 27.60
CA MET A 179 -20.58 -13.47 27.53
C MET A 179 -21.19 -14.49 28.50
N ARG A 180 -20.52 -15.63 28.71
CA ARG A 180 -20.93 -16.62 29.72
C ARG A 180 -20.89 -16.01 31.13
N SER A 181 -19.78 -15.35 31.47
CA SER A 181 -19.61 -14.66 32.75
C SER A 181 -20.67 -13.58 33.04
N ARG A 182 -21.22 -12.93 32.00
CA ARG A 182 -22.30 -11.94 32.12
C ARG A 182 -23.69 -12.56 32.32
N LYS A 183 -23.96 -13.75 31.79
CA LYS A 183 -25.22 -14.45 32.02
C LYS A 183 -25.31 -14.94 33.48
N ASP A 184 -24.23 -15.49 33.99
CA ASP A 184 -24.16 -15.99 35.38
C ASP A 184 -24.27 -14.88 36.45
N SER A 185 -24.06 -13.61 36.06
CA SER A 185 -24.19 -12.45 36.94
C SER A 185 -25.52 -11.70 36.81
N ASN A 186 -26.31 -11.94 35.76
CA ASN A 186 -27.67 -11.39 35.60
C ASN A 186 -28.77 -12.34 36.11
N ASP A 187 -28.46 -13.62 36.37
CA ASP A 187 -29.35 -14.61 36.97
C ASP A 187 -29.21 -14.71 38.52
N LYS A 188 -28.59 -13.72 39.17
CA LYS A 188 -28.55 -13.54 40.63
C LYS A 188 -29.19 -12.22 41.04
#